data_AF-A0A0B6WWE5-F1
#
_entry.id   AF-A0A0B6WWE5-F1
#
_cell.length_a   1.000
_cell.length_b   1.000
_cell.length_c   1.000
_cell.angle_alpha   90.00
_cell.angle_beta   90.00
_cell.angle_gamma   90.00
#
_symmetry.space_group_name_H-M   'P 1'
#
loop_
_entity.id
_entity.type
_entity.pdbx_description
1 polymer ?
#
loop_
_entity_poly.entity_id
_entity_poly.type
_entity_poly.pdbx_seq_one_letter_code
_entity_poly.pdbx_strand_id
1 'polypeptide(L)'
;MSDKLPSHKDRAARDLNRTQAQLAYSIIETLLEHARAANDMIALMAQAFDQDALSALTTTPHWAAYLESKRAMERARQELEQFTEIMMRLSEEEENG
;
A
#
# COMPACT_ATOMS: atom_id res chain seq x y z
N MET A 1 -40.34 -20.80 3.19
CA MET A 1 -39.22 -19.87 2.93
C MET A 1 -38.07 -20.73 2.46
N SER A 2 -37.82 -20.77 1.15
CA SER A 2 -36.75 -21.59 0.57
C SER A 2 -35.48 -20.76 0.57
N ASP A 3 -34.58 -21.11 1.48
CA ASP A 3 -33.21 -20.63 1.49
C ASP A 3 -32.50 -21.21 0.27
N LYS A 4 -32.26 -20.37 -0.74
CA LYS A 4 -31.51 -20.79 -1.94
C LYS A 4 -30.04 -20.77 -1.57
N LEU A 5 -29.46 -21.95 -1.31
CA LEU A 5 -28.01 -22.09 -1.21
C LEU A 5 -27.32 -21.46 -2.42
N PRO A 6 -26.25 -20.66 -2.22
CA PRO A 6 -25.53 -20.01 -3.30
C PRO A 6 -24.98 -21.05 -4.28
N SER A 7 -25.08 -20.75 -5.58
CA SER A 7 -24.62 -21.64 -6.64
C SER A 7 -23.10 -21.83 -6.56
N HIS A 8 -22.59 -23.00 -6.98
CA HIS A 8 -21.16 -23.27 -7.06
C HIS A 8 -20.38 -22.22 -7.88
N LYS A 9 -21.04 -21.57 -8.84
CA LYS A 9 -20.50 -20.45 -9.62
C LYS A 9 -20.28 -19.19 -8.78
N ASP A 10 -21.15 -18.91 -7.82
CA ASP A 10 -21.09 -17.71 -6.99
C ASP A 10 -19.94 -17.82 -5.98
N ARG A 11 -19.68 -19.02 -5.45
CA ARG A 11 -18.51 -19.28 -4.58
C ARG A 11 -17.18 -19.15 -5.33
N ALA A 12 -17.06 -19.77 -6.51
CA ALA A 12 -15.83 -19.68 -7.30
C ALA A 12 -15.49 -18.24 -7.74
N ALA A 13 -16.50 -17.42 -8.06
CA ALA A 13 -16.31 -16.01 -8.37
C ALA A 13 -15.85 -15.19 -7.15
N ARG A 14 -16.36 -15.49 -5.95
CA ARG A 14 -15.93 -14.87 -4.69
C ARG A 14 -14.50 -15.27 -4.31
N ASP A 15 -14.15 -16.54 -4.46
CA ASP A 15 -12.79 -17.05 -4.19
C ASP A 15 -11.75 -16.43 -5.14
N LEU A 16 -12.11 -16.26 -6.42
CA LEU A 16 -11.31 -15.53 -7.40
C LEU A 16 -11.11 -14.06 -6.99
N ASN A 17 -12.15 -13.40 -6.49
CA ASN A 17 -12.07 -12.03 -6.00
C ASN A 17 -11.15 -11.89 -4.77
N ARG A 18 -11.23 -12.85 -3.82
CA ARG A 18 -10.37 -12.88 -2.62
C ARG A 18 -8.90 -13.10 -2.98
N THR A 19 -8.62 -14.03 -3.89
CA THR A 19 -7.26 -14.32 -4.36
C THR A 19 -6.64 -13.12 -5.09
N GLN A 20 -7.43 -12.44 -5.93
CA GLN A 20 -7.00 -11.23 -6.62
C GLN A 20 -6.74 -10.08 -5.66
N ALA A 21 -7.56 -9.91 -4.62
CA ALA A 21 -7.35 -8.90 -3.59
C ALA A 21 -6.07 -9.17 -2.77
N GLN A 22 -5.79 -10.42 -2.39
CA GLN A 22 -4.54 -10.78 -1.71
C GLN A 22 -3.31 -10.53 -2.59
N LEU A 23 -3.39 -10.84 -3.88
CA LEU A 23 -2.30 -10.56 -4.82
C LEU A 23 -2.07 -9.05 -4.97
N ALA A 24 -3.14 -8.27 -5.15
CA ALA A 24 -3.05 -6.81 -5.25
C ALA A 24 -2.42 -6.22 -3.97
N TYR A 25 -2.85 -6.69 -2.79
CA TYR A 25 -2.27 -6.29 -1.51
C TYR A 25 -0.77 -6.59 -1.45
N SER A 26 -0.36 -7.84 -1.73
CA SER A 26 1.06 -8.23 -1.71
C SER A 26 1.92 -7.40 -2.67
N ILE A 27 1.42 -7.10 -3.87
CA ILE A 27 2.12 -6.24 -4.83
C ILE A 27 2.29 -4.83 -4.26
N ILE A 28 1.22 -4.22 -3.73
CA ILE A 28 1.27 -2.85 -3.21
C ILE A 28 2.17 -2.78 -1.98
N GLU A 29 2.06 -3.73 -1.05
CA GLU A 29 2.92 -3.85 0.15
C GLU A 29 4.40 -3.90 -0.26
N THR A 30 4.75 -4.77 -1.21
CA THR A 30 6.14 -4.90 -1.70
C THR A 30 6.66 -3.59 -2.30
N LEU A 31 5.83 -2.89 -3.06
CA LEU A 31 6.19 -1.60 -3.66
C LEU A 31 6.40 -0.52 -2.59
N LEU A 32 5.55 -0.49 -1.56
CA LEU A 32 5.68 0.42 -0.42
C LEU A 32 6.96 0.15 0.38
N GLU A 33 7.27 -1.12 0.65
CA GLU A 33 8.51 -1.53 1.31
C GLU A 33 9.74 -1.09 0.51
N HIS A 34 9.73 -1.30 -0.82
CA HIS A 34 10.82 -0.87 -1.69
C HIS A 34 11.01 0.65 -1.67
N ALA A 35 9.91 1.42 -1.76
CA ALA A 35 9.95 2.87 -1.67
C ALA A 35 10.51 3.35 -0.32
N ARG A 36 10.22 2.65 0.77
CA ARG A 36 10.78 2.95 2.09
C ARG A 36 12.29 2.72 2.14
N ALA A 37 12.76 1.59 1.64
CA ALA A 37 14.20 1.30 1.58
C ALA A 37 14.96 2.36 0.74
N ALA A 38 14.36 2.80 -0.37
CA ALA A 38 14.91 3.89 -1.17
C ALA A 38 14.95 5.23 -0.40
N ASN A 39 13.90 5.55 0.35
CA ASN A 39 13.85 6.75 1.20
C ASN A 39 14.92 6.74 2.30
N ASP A 40 15.12 5.60 2.95
CA ASP A 40 16.14 5.44 3.99
C ASP A 40 17.55 5.62 3.40
N MET A 41 17.78 5.08 2.20
CA MET A 41 19.04 5.29 1.47
C MET A 41 19.25 6.77 1.11
N ILE A 42 18.21 7.49 0.66
CA ILE A 42 18.28 8.93 0.40
C ILE A 42 18.63 9.70 1.68
N ALA A 43 18.05 9.33 2.82
CA ALA A 43 18.37 9.96 4.10
C ALA A 43 19.82 9.71 4.53
N LEU A 44 20.38 8.53 4.24
CA LEU A 44 21.80 8.24 4.45
C LEU A 44 22.70 9.05 3.51
N MET A 45 22.34 9.14 2.22
CA MET A 45 23.08 9.97 1.26
C MET A 45 23.06 11.46 1.66
N ALA A 46 21.94 11.96 2.18
CA ALA A 46 21.83 13.34 2.67
C ALA A 46 22.79 13.64 3.82
N GLN A 47 23.08 12.66 4.69
CA GLN A 47 24.06 12.80 5.77
C GLN A 47 25.50 12.86 5.26
N ALA A 48 25.77 12.34 4.06
CA ALA A 48 27.09 12.38 3.44
C ALA A 48 27.38 13.72 2.73
N PHE A 49 26.37 14.57 2.54
CA PHE A 49 26.56 15.90 1.98
C PHE A 49 27.04 16.90 3.03
N ASP A 50 27.89 17.82 2.62
CA ASP A 50 28.18 19.01 3.41
C ASP A 50 26.95 19.94 3.48
N GLN A 51 27.01 20.90 4.40
CA GLN A 51 25.89 21.79 4.70
C GLN A 51 25.48 22.65 3.49
N ASP A 52 26.44 23.06 2.65
CA ASP A 52 26.20 23.91 1.50
C ASP A 52 25.51 23.13 0.37
N ALA A 53 25.98 21.90 0.10
CA ALA A 53 25.36 20.99 -0.86
C ALA A 53 23.94 20.59 -0.44
N LEU A 54 23.71 20.33 0.84
CA LEU A 54 22.38 20.04 1.37
C LEU A 54 21.46 21.26 1.24
N SER A 55 21.94 22.46 1.57
CA SER A 55 21.18 23.69 1.40
C SER A 55 20.79 23.90 -0.07
N ALA A 56 21.73 23.74 -1.01
CA ALA A 56 21.45 23.86 -2.43
C ALA A 56 20.38 22.85 -2.88
N LEU A 57 20.52 21.58 -2.50
CA LEU A 57 19.59 20.50 -2.83
C LEU A 57 18.17 20.81 -2.36
N THR A 58 18.01 21.26 -1.11
CA THR A 58 16.69 21.53 -0.51
C THR A 58 15.93 22.68 -1.19
N THR A 59 16.62 23.57 -1.90
CA THR A 59 15.97 24.63 -2.69
C THR A 59 15.50 24.19 -4.07
N THR A 60 15.87 22.99 -4.51
CA THR A 60 15.51 22.51 -5.85
C THR A 60 14.04 22.09 -5.91
N PRO A 61 13.38 22.24 -7.07
CA PRO A 61 12.03 21.72 -7.27
C PRO A 61 11.95 20.19 -7.13
N HIS A 62 13.06 19.48 -7.37
CA HIS A 62 13.15 18.03 -7.17
C HIS A 62 13.01 17.63 -5.70
N TRP A 63 13.55 18.44 -4.78
CA TRP A 63 13.38 18.20 -3.35
C TRP A 63 11.93 18.37 -2.90
N ALA A 64 11.25 19.41 -3.38
CA ALA A 64 9.83 19.61 -3.11
C ALA A 64 8.98 18.44 -3.66
N ALA A 65 9.27 17.97 -4.87
CA ALA A 65 8.60 16.81 -5.48
C ALA A 65 8.86 15.52 -4.67
N TYR A 66 10.08 15.32 -4.19
CA TYR A 66 10.43 14.20 -3.31
C TYR A 66 9.64 14.22 -2.00
N LEU A 67 9.57 15.38 -1.32
CA LEU A 67 8.81 15.51 -0.07
C LEU A 67 7.31 15.23 -0.27
N GLU A 68 6.74 15.69 -1.39
CA GLU A 68 5.33 15.39 -1.68
C GLU A 68 5.12 13.91 -2.00
N SER A 69 6.02 13.29 -2.77
CA SER A 69 6.00 11.85 -3.02
C SER A 69 6.08 11.04 -1.72
N LYS A 70 6.93 11.45 -0.77
CA LYS A 70 7.03 10.82 0.56
C LYS A 70 5.71 10.88 1.31
N ARG A 71 5.06 12.05 1.36
CA ARG A 71 3.73 12.20 2.00
C ARG A 71 2.66 11.37 1.31
N ALA A 72 2.67 11.32 -0.02
CA ALA A 72 1.73 10.51 -0.79
C ALA A 72 1.91 9.01 -0.49
N MET A 73 3.15 8.54 -0.32
CA MET A 73 3.43 7.17 0.07
C MET A 73 2.94 6.83 1.48
N GLU A 74 3.12 7.74 2.43
CA GLU A 74 2.60 7.57 3.80
C GLU A 74 1.07 7.47 3.81
N ARG A 75 0.37 8.25 2.99
CA ARG A 75 -1.09 8.15 2.81
C ARG A 75 -1.51 6.83 2.16
N ALA A 76 -0.85 6.45 1.07
CA ALA A 76 -1.13 5.20 0.37
C ALA A 76 -0.99 3.97 1.28
N ARG A 77 -0.03 3.99 2.21
CA ARG A 77 0.10 2.95 3.23
C ARG A 77 -1.10 2.89 4.17
N GLN A 78 -1.54 4.04 4.69
CA GLN A 78 -2.70 4.10 5.59
C GLN A 78 -3.98 3.62 4.88
N GLU A 79 -4.15 4.00 3.62
CA GLU A 79 -5.26 3.54 2.78
C GLU A 79 -5.20 2.03 2.55
N LEU A 80 -4.00 1.46 2.34
CA LEU A 80 -3.81 0.01 2.19
C LEU A 80 -4.12 -0.75 3.47
N GLU A 81 -3.68 -0.24 4.63
CA GLU A 81 -3.98 -0.83 5.94
C GLU A 81 -5.51 -0.87 6.17
N GLN A 82 -6.21 0.22 5.89
CA GLN A 82 -7.68 0.28 5.98
C GLN A 82 -8.37 -0.66 4.99
N PHE A 83 -7.91 -0.69 3.74
CA PHE A 83 -8.43 -1.59 2.72
C PHE A 83 -8.32 -3.06 3.16
N THR A 84 -7.18 -3.42 3.74
CA THR A 84 -6.91 -4.78 4.23
C THR A 84 -7.84 -5.15 5.38
N GLU A 85 -8.02 -4.25 6.35
CA GLU A 85 -8.94 -4.46 7.47
C GLU A 85 -10.38 -4.69 6.99
N ILE A 86 -10.85 -3.90 6.02
CA ILE A 86 -12.19 -4.06 5.41
C ILE A 86 -12.31 -5.41 4.71
N MET A 87 -11.30 -5.81 3.93
CA MET A 87 -11.30 -7.08 3.21
C MET A 87 -11.29 -8.29 4.16
N MET A 88 -10.54 -8.21 5.27
CA MET A 88 -10.54 -9.25 6.30
C MET A 88 -11.91 -9.37 6.97
N ARG A 89 -12.51 -8.25 7.37
CA ARG A 89 -13.84 -8.26 7.99
C ARG A 89 -14.92 -8.84 7.08
N LEU A 90 -14.93 -8.44 5.81
CA LEU A 90 -15.88 -8.99 4.83
C LEU A 90 -15.68 -10.50 4.64
N SER A 91 -14.44 -10.98 4.67
CA SER A 91 -14.15 -12.42 4.58
C SER A 91 -14.65 -13.20 5.81
N GLU A 92 -14.51 -12.63 7.02
CA GLU A 92 -14.98 -13.23 8.28
C GLU A 92 -16.50 -13.22 8.41
N GLU A 93 -17.17 -12.16 7.94
CA GLU A 93 -18.63 -12.07 7.87
C GLU A 93 -19.22 -13.10 6.88
N GLU A 94 -18.53 -13.38 5.77
CA GLU A 94 -18.93 -14.41 4.80
C GLU A 94 -18.67 -15.86 5.28
N GLU A 95 -17.69 -16.10 6.17
CA GLU A 95 -17.41 -17.43 6.73
C GLU A 95 -18.35 -17.81 7.89
N ASN A 96 -18.97 -16.84 8.56
CA ASN A 96 -19.88 -17.03 9.70
C ASN A 96 -21.39 -16.91 9.36
N GLY A 97 -21.75 -16.60 8.10
CA GLY A 97 -23.12 -16.46 7.61
C GLY A 97 -23.54 -17.57 6.65
#